data_AF-A0A7X9J6Q5-F1
#
_entry.id   AF-A0A7X9J6Q5-F1
#
_cell.length_a   1.000
_cell.length_b   1.000
_cell.length_c   1.000
_cell.angle_alpha   90.00
_cell.angle_beta   90.00
_cell.angle_gamma   90.00
#
_symmetry.space_group_name_H-M   'P 1'
#
loop_
_entity.id
_entity.type
_entity.pdbx_description
1 polymer ?
#
loop_
_entity_poly.entity_id
_entity_poly.type
_entity_poly.pdbx_seq_one_letter_code
_entity_poly.pdbx_strand_id
1 'polypeptide(L)'
;HSGNFNWQTPLATLLGLLPVQDLNETVFTLIALVGVFVMLRRRNSFLPVWWLVFALLDMRSSQRSMAIPLAMLAGVALTAGLVWISRSLGTNETEKSSISAGIDFENRWVKGILILGVTLAIFHDLIGFYLPDTYLKSLNPENQTAMAWVQANTEADSQFLVIDFPSGWHLDLVGEWFPALTGRKSLLTGQGQEWLADRQQLKTVTALNDVNDCRWVGLTCLQQVVEENQFDYQYVYFTDNSDSVTKEPLFTSILAYEVAQNSGYTLIYQNEDVRIYRKK
;
A
#
# COMPACT_ATOMS: atom_id res chain seq x y z
N HIS A 1 -6.95 -9.71 2.64
CA HIS A 1 -7.45 -9.64 1.24
C HIS A 1 -6.60 -10.50 0.31
N SER A 2 -7.07 -11.70 -0.02
CA SER A 2 -6.66 -12.37 -1.26
C SER A 2 -7.00 -11.43 -2.43
N GLY A 3 -6.12 -11.35 -3.43
CA GLY A 3 -6.33 -10.52 -4.61
C GLY A 3 -7.55 -11.00 -5.40
N ASN A 4 -8.75 -10.60 -4.97
CA ASN A 4 -9.98 -10.84 -5.71
C ASN A 4 -9.90 -10.01 -7.00
N PHE A 5 -9.51 -10.71 -8.06
CA PHE A 5 -9.53 -10.25 -9.44
C PHE A 5 -10.97 -9.92 -9.84
N ASN A 6 -11.36 -8.67 -9.63
CA ASN A 6 -12.69 -8.18 -9.99
C ASN A 6 -12.53 -6.99 -10.94
N TRP A 7 -13.23 -6.99 -12.08
CA TRP A 7 -13.24 -5.91 -13.07
C TRP A 7 -13.63 -4.55 -12.50
N GLN A 8 -14.23 -4.53 -11.31
CA GLN A 8 -14.55 -3.34 -10.55
C GLN A 8 -13.31 -2.50 -10.18
N THR A 9 -12.15 -3.11 -9.90
CA THR A 9 -10.93 -2.36 -9.55
C THR A 9 -10.37 -1.54 -10.71
N PRO A 10 -10.13 -2.08 -11.93
CA PRO A 10 -9.65 -1.27 -13.05
C PRO A 10 -10.65 -0.20 -13.49
N LEU A 11 -11.97 -0.47 -13.42
CA LEU A 11 -13.00 0.54 -13.70
C LEU A 11 -13.02 1.65 -12.63
N ALA A 12 -12.86 1.31 -11.35
CA ALA A 12 -12.73 2.29 -10.28
C ALA A 12 -11.44 3.11 -10.40
N THR A 13 -10.32 2.51 -10.84
CA THR A 13 -9.07 3.21 -11.15
C THR A 13 -9.25 4.20 -12.31
N LEU A 14 -9.95 3.80 -13.37
CA LEU A 14 -10.18 4.62 -14.56
C LEU A 14 -11.20 5.75 -14.32
N LEU A 15 -12.29 5.46 -13.61
CA LEU A 15 -13.34 6.42 -13.27
C LEU A 15 -12.98 7.32 -12.09
N GLY A 16 -12.12 6.82 -11.19
CA GLY A 16 -11.68 7.55 -10.01
C GLY A 16 -10.60 8.59 -10.29
N LEU A 17 -10.00 8.64 -11.50
CA LEU A 17 -8.83 9.49 -11.80
C LEU A 17 -7.65 9.27 -10.84
N LEU A 18 -7.55 8.09 -10.21
CA LEU A 18 -6.52 7.79 -9.22
C LEU A 18 -5.81 6.49 -9.57
N PRO A 19 -4.49 6.58 -9.74
CA PRO A 19 -3.58 6.10 -8.74
C PRO A 19 -2.84 7.32 -8.23
N VAL A 20 -3.41 8.01 -7.27
CA VAL A 20 -2.69 9.11 -6.66
C VAL A 20 -2.66 8.79 -5.18
N GLN A 21 -1.53 8.27 -4.76
CA GLN A 21 -1.17 8.31 -3.35
C GLN A 21 -0.54 9.68 -3.02
N ASP A 22 0.07 10.36 -4.02
CA ASP A 22 0.84 11.60 -3.83
C ASP A 22 0.51 12.75 -4.81
N LEU A 23 0.63 14.01 -4.35
CA LEU A 23 0.45 15.25 -5.13
C LEU A 23 1.08 15.22 -6.53
N ASN A 24 2.29 14.66 -6.62
CA ASN A 24 3.05 14.59 -7.88
C ASN A 24 2.30 13.77 -8.93
N GLU A 25 1.70 12.64 -8.54
CA GLU A 25 1.03 11.72 -9.45
C GLU A 25 -0.25 12.34 -10.05
N THR A 26 -0.99 13.16 -9.29
CA THR A 26 -2.17 13.88 -9.81
C THR A 26 -1.76 14.89 -10.86
N VAL A 27 -0.74 15.69 -10.58
CA VAL A 27 -0.27 16.72 -11.50
C VAL A 27 0.20 16.08 -12.82
N PHE A 28 0.99 15.00 -12.74
CA PHE A 28 1.42 14.27 -13.93
C PHE A 28 0.24 13.67 -14.70
N THR A 29 -0.77 13.13 -14.01
CA THR A 29 -1.96 12.55 -14.63
C THR A 29 -2.78 13.61 -15.36
N LEU A 30 -3.00 14.78 -14.75
CA LEU A 30 -3.74 15.88 -15.38
C LEU A 30 -3.03 16.42 -16.62
N ILE A 31 -1.71 16.61 -16.55
CA ILE A 31 -0.91 17.03 -17.70
C ILE A 31 -0.98 15.94 -18.79
N ALA A 32 -0.91 14.66 -18.40
CA ALA A 32 -1.05 13.54 -19.34
C ALA A 32 -2.43 13.49 -20.01
N LEU A 33 -3.53 13.82 -19.32
CA LEU A 33 -4.87 13.90 -19.92
C LEU A 33 -4.97 14.99 -20.98
N VAL A 34 -4.33 16.14 -20.76
CA VAL A 34 -4.16 17.15 -21.82
C VAL A 34 -3.41 16.54 -23.00
N GLY A 35 -2.36 15.74 -22.73
CA GLY A 35 -1.59 14.99 -23.72
C GLY A 35 -2.43 14.02 -24.53
N VAL A 36 -3.32 13.28 -23.88
CA VAL A 36 -4.30 12.38 -24.52
C VAL A 36 -5.17 13.18 -25.48
N PHE A 37 -5.72 14.31 -25.02
CA PHE A 37 -6.54 15.18 -25.86
C PHE A 37 -5.77 15.70 -27.08
N VAL A 38 -4.52 16.12 -26.89
CA VAL A 38 -3.62 16.55 -27.99
C VAL A 38 -3.48 15.44 -29.03
N MET A 39 -3.19 14.22 -28.57
CA MET A 39 -2.90 13.07 -29.44
C MET A 39 -4.13 12.58 -30.20
N LEU A 40 -5.29 12.49 -29.53
CA LEU A 40 -6.55 12.12 -30.17
C LEU A 40 -6.95 13.12 -31.25
N ARG A 41 -6.75 14.43 -31.02
CA ARG A 41 -7.02 15.46 -32.03
C ARG A 41 -6.13 15.34 -33.27
N ARG A 42 -4.92 14.79 -33.12
CA ARG A 42 -4.00 14.48 -34.23
C ARG A 42 -4.23 13.12 -34.88
N ARG A 43 -5.26 12.39 -34.45
CA ARG A 43 -5.52 11.01 -34.87
C ARG A 43 -4.35 10.06 -34.66
N ASN A 44 -3.47 10.36 -33.70
CA ASN A 44 -2.45 9.43 -33.26
C ASN A 44 -2.89 8.85 -31.93
N SER A 45 -3.41 7.62 -31.95
CA SER A 45 -3.96 6.97 -30.77
C SER A 45 -2.97 6.03 -30.07
N PHE A 46 -1.72 5.94 -30.53
CA PHE A 46 -0.76 4.95 -30.01
C PHE A 46 -0.55 5.07 -28.49
N LEU A 47 -0.14 6.25 -27.98
CA LEU A 47 0.11 6.43 -26.55
C LEU A 47 -1.17 6.34 -25.69
N PRO A 48 -2.32 6.96 -26.07
CA PRO A 48 -3.56 6.78 -25.33
C PRO A 48 -4.04 5.33 -25.26
N VAL A 49 -3.94 4.59 -26.38
CA VAL A 49 -4.32 3.16 -26.42
C VAL A 49 -3.34 2.34 -25.59
N TRP A 50 -2.03 2.61 -25.66
CA TRP A 50 -1.04 1.92 -24.85
C TRP A 50 -1.26 2.14 -23.35
N TRP A 51 -1.57 3.37 -22.95
CA TRP A 51 -1.96 3.69 -21.57
C TRP A 51 -3.22 2.93 -21.15
N LEU A 52 -4.28 2.93 -21.97
CA LEU A 52 -5.52 2.18 -21.70
C LEU A 52 -5.29 0.66 -21.63
N VAL A 53 -4.41 0.12 -22.46
CA VAL A 53 -4.03 -1.30 -22.44
C VAL A 53 -3.44 -1.66 -21.09
N PHE A 54 -2.52 -0.87 -20.53
CA PHE A 54 -2.00 -1.15 -19.19
C PHE A 54 -3.04 -0.90 -18.10
N ALA A 55 -3.89 0.13 -18.25
CA ALA A 55 -4.98 0.39 -17.30
C ALA A 55 -5.96 -0.78 -17.19
N LEU A 56 -6.24 -1.47 -18.31
CA LEU A 56 -7.23 -2.53 -18.38
C LEU A 56 -6.64 -3.93 -18.22
N LEU A 57 -5.41 -4.17 -18.68
CA LEU A 57 -4.81 -5.51 -18.74
C LEU A 57 -3.79 -5.78 -17.63
N ASP A 58 -3.14 -4.77 -17.08
CA ASP A 58 -2.20 -4.95 -15.96
C ASP A 58 -2.89 -4.66 -14.63
N MET A 59 -3.66 -5.62 -14.12
CA MET A 59 -4.41 -5.46 -12.86
C MET A 59 -3.55 -5.53 -11.60
N ARG A 60 -2.33 -6.08 -11.68
CA ARG A 60 -1.46 -6.31 -10.51
C ARG A 60 -0.51 -5.15 -10.26
N SER A 61 -0.18 -4.39 -11.30
CA SER A 61 0.83 -3.33 -11.24
C SER A 61 0.50 -2.17 -12.19
N SER A 62 -0.79 -1.95 -12.42
CA SER A 62 -1.34 -0.97 -13.35
C SER A 62 -0.61 0.38 -13.29
N GLN A 63 -0.35 0.87 -12.07
CA GLN A 63 0.32 2.14 -11.79
C GLN A 63 1.76 2.19 -12.32
N ARG A 64 2.56 1.15 -12.06
CA ARG A 64 3.97 1.10 -12.49
C ARG A 64 4.09 0.95 -14.00
N SER A 65 3.23 0.15 -14.62
CA SER A 65 3.25 -0.08 -16.06
C SER A 65 2.69 1.11 -16.85
N MET A 66 1.73 1.84 -16.29
CA MET A 66 1.20 3.08 -16.88
C MET A 66 2.16 4.26 -16.78
N ALA A 67 3.14 4.25 -15.87
CA ALA A 67 4.03 5.38 -15.64
C ALA A 67 4.74 5.86 -16.93
N ILE A 68 5.19 4.91 -17.77
CA ILE A 68 5.89 5.22 -19.02
C ILE A 68 4.98 5.95 -20.02
N PRO A 69 3.84 5.37 -20.48
CA PRO A 69 2.98 6.09 -21.41
C PRO A 69 2.37 7.36 -20.81
N LEU A 70 2.11 7.40 -19.50
CA LEU A 70 1.62 8.59 -18.81
C LEU A 70 2.65 9.73 -18.86
N ALA A 71 3.92 9.45 -18.58
CA ALA A 71 5.00 10.45 -18.67
C ALA A 71 5.19 10.96 -20.11
N MET A 72 5.09 10.07 -21.11
CA MET A 72 5.16 10.47 -22.52
C MET A 72 3.99 11.38 -22.92
N LEU A 73 2.77 11.04 -22.50
CA LEU A 73 1.59 11.87 -22.70
C LEU A 73 1.73 13.24 -22.01
N ALA A 74 2.27 13.27 -20.78
CA ALA A 74 2.55 14.51 -20.09
C ALA A 74 3.59 15.37 -20.85
N GLY A 75 4.64 14.75 -21.39
CA GLY A 75 5.63 15.41 -22.24
C GLY A 75 5.03 16.02 -23.51
N VAL A 76 4.06 15.33 -24.15
CA VAL A 76 3.32 15.85 -25.29
C VAL A 76 2.54 17.12 -24.92
N ALA A 77 1.85 17.11 -23.77
CA ALA A 77 1.12 18.27 -23.27
C ALA A 77 2.04 19.45 -22.94
N LEU A 78 3.16 19.19 -22.25
CA LEU A 78 4.14 20.21 -21.90
C LEU A 78 4.74 20.86 -23.15
N THR A 79 5.10 20.06 -24.15
CA THR A 79 5.65 20.57 -25.41
C THR A 79 4.60 21.40 -26.16
N ALA A 80 3.34 20.95 -26.19
CA ALA A 80 2.25 21.72 -26.80
C ALA A 80 2.00 23.05 -26.05
N GLY A 81 2.07 23.04 -24.72
CA GLY A 81 1.95 24.23 -23.88
C GLY A 81 3.08 25.22 -24.09
N LEU A 82 4.34 24.76 -24.12
CA LEU A 82 5.51 25.61 -24.35
C LEU A 82 5.45 26.32 -25.71
N VAL A 83 5.06 25.62 -26.77
CA VAL A 83 4.90 26.25 -28.10
C VAL A 83 3.73 27.22 -28.15
N TRP A 84 2.68 27.00 -27.34
CA TRP A 84 1.61 27.99 -27.21
C TRP A 84 2.09 29.26 -26.49
N ILE A 85 2.84 29.13 -25.40
CA ILE A 85 3.40 30.25 -24.64
C ILE A 85 4.35 31.08 -25.52
N SER A 86 5.25 30.45 -26.27
CA SER A 86 6.18 31.16 -27.15
C SER A 86 5.45 32.01 -28.20
N ARG A 87 4.40 31.46 -28.82
CA ARG A 87 3.53 32.19 -29.74
C ARG A 87 2.81 33.37 -29.09
N SER A 88 2.28 33.18 -27.89
CA SER A 88 1.54 34.23 -27.17
C SER A 88 2.44 35.39 -26.74
N LEU A 89 3.73 35.13 -26.49
CA LEU A 89 4.72 36.15 -26.13
C LEU A 89 5.33 36.84 -27.35
N GLY A 90 4.88 36.52 -28.57
CA GLY A 90 5.34 37.16 -29.80
C GLY A 90 6.76 36.79 -30.20
N THR A 91 7.35 35.73 -29.63
CA THR A 91 8.64 35.21 -30.12
C THR A 91 8.37 34.48 -31.43
N ASN A 92 8.70 35.13 -32.54
CA ASN A 92 8.56 34.61 -33.90
C ASN A 92 9.59 33.49 -34.19
N GLU A 93 9.53 32.39 -33.45
CA GLU A 93 10.13 31.15 -33.93
C GLU A 93 9.21 30.54 -34.98
N THR A 94 9.60 30.78 -36.22
CA THR A 94 9.02 30.28 -37.47
C THR A 94 9.28 28.78 -37.67
N GLU A 95 9.34 28.00 -36.60
CA GLU A 95 9.30 26.55 -36.73
C GLU A 95 7.84 26.10 -36.70
N LYS A 96 7.38 25.55 -37.82
CA LYS A 96 6.15 24.75 -37.89
C LYS A 96 6.37 23.48 -37.06
N SER A 97 6.41 23.63 -35.74
CA SER A 97 6.31 22.50 -34.84
C SER A 97 4.94 21.88 -35.10
N SER A 98 4.97 20.64 -35.64
CA SER A 98 3.82 19.78 -35.87
C SER A 98 2.99 19.52 -34.61
N ILE A 99 3.49 20.02 -33.47
CA ILE A 99 2.91 19.86 -32.15
C ILE A 99 1.83 20.92 -31.85
N SER A 100 1.85 22.06 -32.53
CA SER A 100 1.11 23.25 -32.09
C SER A 100 -0.17 23.58 -32.86
N ALA A 101 -0.62 22.72 -33.78
CA ALA A 101 -1.61 23.10 -34.79
C ALA A 101 -3.10 22.95 -34.39
N GLY A 102 -3.46 22.86 -33.10
CA GLY A 102 -4.88 22.62 -32.80
C GLY A 102 -5.39 22.78 -31.37
N ILE A 103 -4.64 23.35 -30.44
CA ILE A 103 -5.15 23.57 -29.08
C ILE A 103 -5.34 25.05 -28.88
N ASP A 104 -6.61 25.44 -28.84
CA ASP A 104 -7.00 26.78 -28.46
C ASP A 104 -7.18 26.82 -26.93
N PHE A 105 -6.13 27.22 -26.22
CA PHE A 105 -6.19 27.40 -24.77
C PHE A 105 -7.11 28.56 -24.37
N GLU A 106 -7.53 29.43 -25.30
CA GLU A 106 -8.59 30.43 -25.05
C GLU A 106 -9.99 29.81 -25.02
N ASN A 107 -10.14 28.56 -25.46
CA ASN A 107 -11.41 27.86 -25.39
C ASN A 107 -11.85 27.66 -23.92
N ARG A 108 -13.03 28.19 -23.58
CA ARG A 108 -13.64 28.10 -22.24
C ARG A 108 -13.67 26.68 -21.67
N TRP A 109 -13.81 25.66 -22.52
CA TRP A 109 -13.87 24.25 -22.10
C TRP A 109 -12.48 23.72 -21.72
N VAL A 110 -11.43 24.11 -22.45
CA VAL A 110 -10.05 23.75 -22.13
C VAL A 110 -9.62 24.42 -20.83
N LYS A 111 -9.92 25.73 -20.67
CA LYS A 111 -9.69 26.46 -19.42
C LYS A 111 -10.43 25.82 -18.24
N GLY A 112 -11.71 25.48 -18.44
CA GLY A 112 -12.52 24.83 -17.41
C GLY A 112 -11.95 23.49 -16.94
N ILE A 113 -11.52 22.63 -17.87
CA ILE A 113 -10.90 21.34 -17.54
C ILE A 113 -9.59 21.50 -16.78
N LEU A 114 -8.74 22.45 -17.20
CA LEU A 114 -7.48 22.73 -16.53
C LEU A 114 -7.69 23.26 -15.10
N ILE A 115 -8.61 24.23 -14.92
CA ILE A 115 -8.94 24.79 -13.61
C ILE A 115 -9.54 23.73 -12.70
N LEU A 116 -10.45 22.90 -13.22
CA LEU A 116 -11.06 21.80 -12.45
C LEU A 116 -9.99 20.79 -12.02
N GLY A 117 -9.10 20.39 -12.92
CA GLY A 117 -7.98 19.49 -12.61
C GLY A 117 -7.10 20.06 -11.49
N VAL A 118 -6.63 21.30 -11.64
CA VAL A 118 -5.79 21.95 -10.63
C VAL A 118 -6.52 22.07 -9.29
N THR A 119 -7.80 22.43 -9.29
CA THR A 119 -8.62 22.53 -8.08
C THR A 119 -8.77 21.18 -7.38
N LEU A 120 -9.03 20.11 -8.14
CA LEU A 120 -9.13 18.75 -7.59
C LEU A 120 -7.78 18.27 -7.04
N ALA A 121 -6.66 18.62 -7.69
CA ALA A 121 -5.33 18.30 -7.20
C ALA A 121 -5.02 18.97 -5.86
N ILE A 122 -5.33 20.28 -5.74
CA ILE A 122 -5.16 21.03 -4.49
C ILE A 122 -6.09 20.48 -3.40
N PHE A 123 -7.34 20.16 -3.72
CA PHE A 123 -8.30 19.64 -2.76
C PHE A 123 -7.89 18.25 -2.23
N HIS A 124 -7.40 17.38 -3.11
CA HIS A 124 -6.84 16.09 -2.73
C HIS A 124 -5.64 16.25 -1.78
N ASP A 125 -4.74 17.19 -2.07
CA ASP A 125 -3.56 17.48 -1.24
C ASP A 125 -3.94 17.99 0.15
N LEU A 126 -4.93 18.88 0.24
CA LEU A 126 -5.45 19.34 1.54
C LEU A 126 -5.96 18.15 2.36
N ILE A 127 -6.68 17.20 1.75
CA ILE A 127 -7.14 15.99 2.44
C ILE A 127 -5.95 15.13 2.88
N GLY A 128 -4.97 14.90 2.00
CA GLY A 128 -3.77 14.12 2.31
C GLY A 128 -2.91 14.73 3.41
N PHE A 129 -2.74 16.06 3.43
CA PHE A 129 -2.00 16.78 4.45
C PHE A 129 -2.63 16.67 5.85
N TYR A 130 -3.96 16.60 5.93
CA TYR A 130 -4.67 16.41 7.20
C TYR A 130 -4.78 14.93 7.62
N LEU A 131 -4.43 13.99 6.76
CA LEU A 131 -4.35 12.57 7.09
C LEU A 131 -2.91 12.24 7.51
N PRO A 132 -2.67 11.85 8.77
CA PRO A 132 -1.34 11.52 9.24
C PRO A 132 -0.91 10.15 8.70
N ASP A 133 -0.46 10.09 7.45
CA ASP A 133 0.27 8.94 6.91
C ASP A 133 1.70 9.37 6.62
N THR A 134 2.59 9.14 7.58
CA THR A 134 4.03 9.15 7.32
C THR A 134 4.35 7.95 6.44
N TYR A 135 4.75 8.20 5.19
CA TYR A 135 5.11 7.19 4.19
C TYR A 135 6.21 6.21 4.63
N LEU A 136 7.05 6.63 5.56
CA LEU A 136 8.03 5.79 6.24
C LEU A 136 7.54 5.52 7.65
N LYS A 137 6.88 4.38 7.84
CA LYS A 137 6.48 3.89 9.15
C LYS A 137 7.63 3.06 9.71
N SER A 138 8.19 3.52 10.82
CA SER A 138 9.16 2.75 11.59
C SER A 138 8.44 1.91 12.63
N LEU A 139 8.98 0.74 12.94
CA LEU A 139 8.53 -0.07 14.08
C LEU A 139 8.51 0.79 15.36
N ASN A 140 7.39 0.82 16.07
CA ASN A 140 7.27 1.56 17.32
C ASN A 140 8.34 1.13 18.36
N PRO A 141 8.96 2.08 19.12
CA PRO A 141 9.89 1.78 20.22
C PRO A 141 9.47 0.67 21.18
N GLU A 142 8.18 0.52 21.50
CA GLU A 142 7.70 -0.54 22.39
C GLU A 142 7.87 -1.93 21.79
N ASN A 143 7.64 -2.07 20.48
CA ASN A 143 7.93 -3.31 19.75
C ASN A 143 9.43 -3.58 19.67
N GLN A 144 10.27 -2.55 19.47
CA GLN A 144 11.73 -2.71 19.47
C GLN A 144 12.24 -3.20 20.83
N THR A 145 11.74 -2.63 21.92
CA THR A 145 12.10 -3.01 23.30
C THR A 145 11.66 -4.46 23.60
N ALA A 146 10.45 -4.84 23.20
CA ALA A 146 9.96 -6.19 23.38
C ALA A 146 10.77 -7.22 22.56
N MET A 147 11.12 -6.91 21.31
CA MET A 147 11.96 -7.78 20.47
C MET A 147 13.38 -7.94 21.04
N ALA A 148 13.97 -6.87 21.59
CA ALA A 148 15.26 -6.95 22.29
C ALA A 148 15.16 -7.87 23.53
N TRP A 149 14.05 -7.78 24.28
CA TRP A 149 13.80 -8.69 25.39
C TRP A 149 13.67 -10.14 24.92
N VAL A 150 12.93 -10.41 23.84
CA VAL A 150 12.79 -11.75 23.26
C VAL A 150 14.15 -12.34 22.89
N GLN A 151 15.01 -11.57 22.22
CA GLN A 151 16.35 -11.99 21.82
C GLN A 151 17.19 -12.45 23.02
N ALA A 152 17.09 -11.73 24.15
CA ALA A 152 17.87 -11.98 25.35
C ALA A 152 17.30 -13.07 26.27
N ASN A 153 15.98 -13.34 26.21
CA ASN A 153 15.29 -14.16 27.23
C ASN A 153 14.64 -15.45 26.69
N THR A 154 14.80 -15.77 25.40
CA THR A 154 14.24 -17.00 24.80
C THR A 154 15.31 -17.82 24.09
N GLU A 155 15.07 -19.12 23.93
CA GLU A 155 15.98 -20.05 23.26
C GLU A 155 16.03 -19.76 21.75
N ALA A 156 17.17 -19.99 21.10
CA ALA A 156 17.42 -19.59 19.70
C ALA A 156 16.46 -20.23 18.68
N ASP A 157 15.94 -21.42 18.99
CA ASP A 157 15.01 -22.19 18.17
C ASP A 157 13.53 -21.99 18.56
N SER A 158 13.26 -21.05 19.48
CA SER A 158 11.89 -20.70 19.89
C SER A 158 11.05 -20.23 18.71
N GLN A 159 9.82 -20.72 18.64
CA GLN A 159 8.84 -20.40 17.60
C GLN A 159 7.69 -19.57 18.20
N PHE A 160 7.37 -18.49 17.49
CA PHE A 160 6.40 -17.48 17.89
C PHE A 160 5.24 -17.41 16.90
N LEU A 161 4.03 -17.25 17.45
CA LEU A 161 2.91 -16.64 16.74
C LEU A 161 2.96 -15.13 17.01
N VAL A 162 3.39 -14.36 16.02
CA VAL A 162 3.41 -12.89 16.07
C VAL A 162 2.10 -12.38 15.50
N ILE A 163 1.32 -11.68 16.32
CA ILE A 163 -0.05 -11.26 16.02
C ILE A 163 -0.15 -9.74 16.24
N ASP A 164 -0.14 -9.00 15.13
CA ASP A 164 -0.26 -7.53 15.08
C ASP A 164 -1.49 -7.04 14.27
N PHE A 165 -2.35 -7.96 13.83
CA PHE A 165 -3.59 -7.72 13.09
C PHE A 165 -3.48 -6.73 11.90
N PRO A 166 -2.55 -6.94 10.96
CA PRO A 166 -2.29 -6.03 9.86
C PRO A 166 -3.47 -6.06 8.87
N SER A 167 -3.74 -4.93 8.22
CA SER A 167 -4.77 -4.83 7.17
C SER A 167 -4.42 -5.66 5.92
N GLY A 168 -3.15 -6.04 5.76
CA GLY A 168 -2.68 -7.02 4.80
C GLY A 168 -1.24 -7.44 5.08
N TRP A 169 -0.86 -8.64 4.65
CA TRP A 169 0.47 -9.23 4.91
C TRP A 169 1.66 -8.38 4.45
N HIS A 170 1.47 -7.53 3.42
CA HIS A 170 2.50 -6.64 2.88
C HIS A 170 2.66 -5.35 3.69
N LEU A 171 1.83 -5.16 4.72
CA LEU A 171 1.85 -4.05 5.67
C LEU A 171 2.17 -4.54 7.09
N ASP A 172 2.48 -5.82 7.25
CA ASP A 172 2.82 -6.46 8.52
C ASP A 172 4.26 -6.11 8.93
N LEU A 173 4.41 -4.93 9.54
CA LEU A 173 5.73 -4.44 9.96
C LEU A 173 6.30 -5.25 11.13
N VAL A 174 5.47 -5.70 12.08
CA VAL A 174 5.95 -6.39 13.28
C VAL A 174 6.40 -7.80 12.92
N GLY A 175 5.57 -8.55 12.19
CA GLY A 175 5.88 -9.87 11.69
C GLY A 175 7.06 -9.88 10.74
N GLU A 176 7.25 -8.87 9.89
CA GLU A 176 8.43 -8.75 9.00
C GLU A 176 9.73 -8.54 9.78
N TRP A 177 9.76 -7.60 10.73
CA TRP A 177 10.97 -7.27 11.48
C TRP A 177 11.28 -8.26 12.61
N PHE A 178 10.29 -8.99 13.12
CA PHE A 178 10.45 -9.86 14.27
C PHE A 178 11.59 -10.89 14.09
N PRO A 179 11.67 -11.70 13.02
CA PRO A 179 12.77 -12.66 12.86
C PRO A 179 14.13 -11.98 12.74
N ALA A 180 14.19 -10.82 12.07
CA ALA A 180 15.42 -10.08 11.84
C ALA A 180 16.00 -9.47 13.13
N LEU A 181 15.14 -8.94 14.00
CA LEU A 181 15.56 -8.28 15.24
C LEU A 181 15.72 -9.26 16.41
N THR A 182 14.93 -10.32 16.47
CA THR A 182 14.98 -11.28 17.58
C THR A 182 15.91 -12.46 17.31
N GLY A 183 16.14 -12.80 16.04
CA GLY A 183 16.77 -14.08 15.67
C GLY A 183 15.94 -15.30 16.09
N ARG A 184 14.61 -15.16 16.21
CA ARG A 184 13.65 -16.23 16.51
C ARG A 184 12.70 -16.45 15.34
N LYS A 185 12.07 -17.61 15.29
CA LYS A 185 11.17 -17.96 14.18
C LYS A 185 9.78 -17.39 14.43
N SER A 186 9.28 -16.57 13.52
CA SER A 186 7.85 -16.23 13.44
C SER A 186 7.18 -17.14 12.41
N LEU A 187 6.09 -17.80 12.80
CA LEU A 187 5.38 -18.74 11.93
C LEU A 187 4.49 -18.07 10.88
N LEU A 188 4.13 -16.81 11.11
CA LEU A 188 3.15 -16.07 10.29
C LEU A 188 3.81 -15.05 9.34
N THR A 189 5.14 -14.91 9.37
CA THR A 189 5.86 -13.94 8.53
C THR A 189 5.87 -14.41 7.06
N GLY A 190 5.01 -13.81 6.23
CA GLY A 190 4.93 -14.15 4.80
C GLY A 190 6.04 -13.54 3.94
N GLN A 191 6.61 -12.40 4.33
CA GLN A 191 7.64 -11.69 3.59
C GLN A 191 8.96 -12.49 3.55
N GLY A 192 9.65 -12.51 2.41
CA GLY A 192 10.90 -13.23 2.22
C GLY A 192 10.73 -14.72 1.87
N GLN A 193 9.48 -15.23 1.91
CA GLN A 193 9.15 -16.61 1.56
C GLN A 193 8.73 -16.79 0.09
N GLU A 194 8.72 -15.72 -0.72
CA GLU A 194 8.29 -15.72 -2.14
C GLU A 194 9.03 -16.76 -2.98
N TRP A 195 10.28 -17.04 -2.60
CA TRP A 195 11.23 -17.87 -3.34
C TRP A 195 11.22 -19.35 -2.91
N LEU A 196 10.45 -19.68 -1.86
CA LEU A 196 10.35 -21.04 -1.35
C LEU A 196 9.42 -21.88 -2.24
N ALA A 197 9.74 -23.16 -2.36
CA ALA A 197 8.94 -24.12 -3.13
C ALA A 197 7.52 -24.30 -2.55
N ASP A 198 6.67 -25.00 -3.31
CA ASP A 198 5.33 -25.44 -2.87
C ASP A 198 4.39 -24.31 -2.40
N ARG A 199 4.61 -23.09 -2.92
CA ARG A 199 3.83 -21.90 -2.58
C ARG A 199 3.81 -21.64 -1.06
N GLN A 200 4.95 -21.85 -0.40
CA GLN A 200 5.05 -21.71 1.06
C GLN A 200 4.58 -20.33 1.54
N GLN A 201 4.98 -19.26 0.85
CA GLN A 201 4.47 -17.92 1.15
C GLN A 201 2.94 -17.85 1.13
N LEU A 202 2.28 -18.43 0.12
CA LEU A 202 0.83 -18.38 0.01
C LEU A 202 0.18 -19.08 1.21
N LYS A 203 0.73 -20.21 1.66
CA LYS A 203 0.24 -20.92 2.85
C LYS A 203 0.39 -20.06 4.10
N THR A 204 1.56 -19.45 4.31
CA THR A 204 1.82 -18.56 5.45
C THR A 204 0.92 -17.32 5.43
N VAL A 205 0.72 -16.69 4.26
CA VAL A 205 -0.18 -15.54 4.11
C VAL A 205 -1.64 -15.94 4.38
N THR A 206 -2.08 -17.11 3.92
CA THR A 206 -3.43 -17.62 4.26
C THR A 206 -3.57 -17.78 5.77
N ALA A 207 -2.64 -18.48 6.42
CA ALA A 207 -2.67 -18.67 7.87
C ALA A 207 -2.64 -17.35 8.65
N LEU A 208 -1.86 -16.35 8.21
CA LEU A 208 -1.88 -15.01 8.81
C LEU A 208 -3.26 -14.35 8.70
N ASN A 209 -3.92 -14.44 7.54
CA ASN A 209 -5.27 -13.91 7.39
C ASN A 209 -6.28 -14.65 8.30
N ASP A 210 -6.18 -15.97 8.40
CA ASP A 210 -7.06 -16.78 9.25
C ASP A 210 -6.87 -16.42 10.73
N VAL A 211 -5.62 -16.23 11.18
CA VAL A 211 -5.31 -15.72 12.53
C VAL A 211 -5.86 -14.31 12.75
N ASN A 212 -5.77 -13.44 11.73
CA ASN A 212 -6.33 -12.08 11.83
C ASN A 212 -7.85 -12.09 11.97
N ASP A 213 -8.55 -13.01 11.30
CA ASP A 213 -10.00 -13.18 11.44
C ASP A 213 -10.38 -13.65 12.85
N CYS A 214 -9.49 -14.41 13.52
CA CYS A 214 -9.68 -14.81 14.91
C CYS A 214 -9.70 -13.64 15.90
N ARG A 215 -9.31 -12.41 15.49
CA ARG A 215 -9.38 -11.19 16.32
C ARG A 215 -10.72 -11.02 17.03
N TRP A 216 -11.81 -11.35 16.33
CA TRP A 216 -13.19 -11.16 16.81
C TRP A 216 -13.89 -12.46 17.23
N VAL A 217 -13.25 -13.60 17.01
CA VAL A 217 -13.82 -14.92 17.35
C VAL A 217 -13.25 -15.44 18.66
N GLY A 218 -11.93 -15.28 18.88
CA GLY A 218 -11.26 -15.71 20.10
C GLY A 218 -10.33 -16.92 19.92
N LEU A 219 -9.99 -17.53 21.05
CA LEU A 219 -8.95 -18.55 21.19
C LEU A 219 -9.31 -19.87 20.48
N THR A 220 -10.58 -20.24 20.43
CA THR A 220 -11.02 -21.47 19.73
C THR A 220 -10.73 -21.40 18.23
N CYS A 221 -10.93 -20.22 17.62
CA CYS A 221 -10.54 -19.97 16.22
C CYS A 221 -9.03 -20.13 16.04
N LEU A 222 -8.23 -19.52 16.91
CA LEU A 222 -6.77 -19.66 16.83
C LEU A 222 -6.32 -21.12 16.95
N GLN A 223 -6.94 -21.90 17.85
CA GLN A 223 -6.63 -23.31 18.03
C GLN A 223 -6.92 -24.13 16.77
N GLN A 224 -8.02 -23.85 16.08
CA GLN A 224 -8.34 -24.49 14.81
C GLN A 224 -7.28 -24.18 13.74
N VAL A 225 -6.91 -22.91 13.57
CA VAL A 225 -5.89 -22.50 12.58
C VAL A 225 -4.53 -23.13 12.89
N VAL A 226 -4.17 -23.20 14.17
CA VAL A 226 -2.94 -23.87 14.65
C VAL A 226 -2.94 -25.36 14.31
N GLU A 227 -4.06 -26.04 14.50
CA GLU A 227 -4.19 -27.47 14.21
C GLU A 227 -4.14 -27.74 12.70
N GLU A 228 -4.88 -26.97 11.90
CA GLU A 228 -4.94 -27.09 10.44
C GLU A 228 -3.57 -26.87 9.77
N ASN A 229 -2.79 -25.91 10.29
CA ASN A 229 -1.46 -25.60 9.78
C ASN A 229 -0.32 -26.36 10.49
N GLN A 230 -0.66 -27.19 11.49
CA GLN A 230 0.30 -27.95 12.29
C GLN A 230 1.39 -27.07 12.93
N PHE A 231 1.00 -25.91 13.46
CA PHE A 231 1.92 -24.96 14.07
C PHE A 231 2.40 -25.46 15.43
N ASP A 232 3.72 -25.67 15.53
CA ASP A 232 4.41 -25.88 16.80
C ASP A 232 5.02 -24.54 17.27
N TYR A 233 4.48 -24.00 18.35
CA TYR A 233 4.92 -22.73 18.92
C TYR A 233 4.93 -22.78 20.44
N GLN A 234 5.86 -22.02 21.02
CA GLN A 234 6.02 -21.90 22.46
C GLN A 234 5.53 -20.54 22.97
N TYR A 235 5.44 -19.55 22.09
CA TYR A 235 5.15 -18.18 22.47
C TYR A 235 4.11 -17.53 21.55
N VAL A 236 3.29 -16.66 22.13
CA VAL A 236 2.37 -15.77 21.42
C VAL A 236 2.76 -14.33 21.73
N TYR A 237 3.00 -13.55 20.70
CA TYR A 237 3.37 -12.14 20.78
C TYR A 237 2.19 -11.31 20.26
N PHE A 238 1.61 -10.48 21.12
CA PHE A 238 0.52 -9.57 20.75
C PHE A 238 0.98 -8.13 20.76
N THR A 239 0.60 -7.38 19.73
CA THR A 239 0.63 -5.92 19.71
C THR A 239 -0.55 -5.40 18.89
N ASP A 240 -1.13 -4.28 19.28
CA ASP A 240 -2.22 -3.64 18.51
C ASP A 240 -1.76 -2.29 17.91
N ASN A 241 -0.47 -1.97 18.04
CA ASN A 241 0.13 -0.72 17.56
C ASN A 241 1.54 -0.98 16.95
N SER A 242 1.55 -1.33 15.67
CA SER A 242 2.77 -1.58 14.90
C SER A 242 3.48 -0.29 14.44
N ASP A 243 2.69 0.77 14.22
CA ASP A 243 3.04 1.84 13.27
C ASP A 243 3.13 3.25 13.87
N SER A 244 2.64 3.49 15.10
CA SER A 244 2.38 4.87 15.54
C SER A 244 2.69 5.15 17.00
N VAL A 245 3.56 6.14 17.23
CA VAL A 245 3.77 6.80 18.53
C VAL A 245 2.53 7.60 18.99
N THR A 246 1.55 7.84 18.11
CA THR A 246 0.40 8.74 18.37
C THR A 246 -0.93 8.01 18.60
N LYS A 247 -0.99 6.69 18.46
CA LYS A 247 -2.19 5.91 18.78
C LYS A 247 -1.99 5.22 20.12
N GLU A 248 -2.91 5.45 21.04
CA GLU A 248 -2.97 4.71 22.29
C GLU A 248 -3.13 3.21 22.00
N PRO A 249 -2.36 2.32 22.68
CA PRO A 249 -2.53 0.88 22.56
C PRO A 249 -3.96 0.48 22.88
N LEU A 250 -4.64 -0.08 21.89
CA LEU A 250 -5.98 -0.62 22.04
C LEU A 250 -5.89 -2.14 21.98
N PHE A 251 -5.70 -2.78 23.13
CA PHE A 251 -5.86 -4.23 23.26
C PHE A 251 -7.34 -4.63 23.16
N THR A 252 -7.90 -4.55 21.95
CA THR A 252 -9.34 -4.68 21.70
C THR A 252 -9.71 -6.00 21.04
N SER A 253 -8.79 -6.95 20.92
CA SER A 253 -9.11 -8.27 20.37
C SER A 253 -9.68 -9.21 21.44
N ILE A 254 -10.74 -9.93 21.07
CA ILE A 254 -11.31 -11.01 21.89
C ILE A 254 -10.25 -12.10 22.08
N LEU A 255 -9.47 -12.37 21.04
CA LEU A 255 -8.36 -13.33 21.09
C LEU A 255 -7.33 -12.99 22.17
N ALA A 256 -6.81 -11.76 22.22
CA ALA A 256 -5.82 -11.39 23.24
C ALA A 256 -6.41 -11.45 24.65
N TYR A 257 -7.69 -11.07 24.82
CA TYR A 257 -8.39 -11.19 26.10
C TYR A 257 -8.52 -12.65 26.54
N GLU A 258 -8.96 -13.55 25.67
CA GLU A 258 -9.12 -14.96 26.02
C GLU A 258 -7.79 -15.66 26.27
N VAL A 259 -6.73 -15.33 25.53
CA VAL A 259 -5.38 -15.83 25.83
C VAL A 259 -4.93 -15.36 27.22
N ALA A 260 -5.22 -14.12 27.61
CA ALA A 260 -4.86 -13.59 28.92
C ALA A 260 -5.60 -14.29 30.08
N GLN A 261 -6.83 -14.75 29.86
CA GLN A 261 -7.64 -15.45 30.87
C GLN A 261 -7.39 -16.97 30.88
N ASN A 262 -6.78 -17.53 29.84
CA ASN A 262 -6.61 -18.96 29.70
C ASN A 262 -5.41 -19.49 30.50
N SER A 263 -5.65 -20.49 31.35
CA SER A 263 -4.62 -21.07 32.23
C SER A 263 -3.51 -21.83 31.50
N GLY A 264 -3.69 -22.16 30.22
CA GLY A 264 -2.70 -22.76 29.32
C GLY A 264 -1.67 -21.76 28.79
N TYR A 265 -1.83 -20.47 29.06
CA TYR A 265 -0.85 -19.43 28.74
C TYR A 265 -0.35 -18.76 30.01
N THR A 266 0.87 -18.22 29.96
CA THR A 266 1.47 -17.46 31.05
C THR A 266 2.12 -16.21 30.50
N LEU A 267 1.72 -15.05 31.01
CA LEU A 267 2.35 -13.78 30.65
C LEU A 267 3.79 -13.77 31.15
N ILE A 268 4.74 -13.54 30.25
CA ILE A 268 6.18 -13.50 30.57
C ILE A 268 6.80 -12.12 30.34
N TYR A 269 6.16 -11.28 29.54
CA TYR A 269 6.59 -9.92 29.26
C TYR A 269 5.40 -9.04 28.92
N GLN A 270 5.44 -7.79 29.40
CA GLN A 270 4.47 -6.75 29.07
C GLN A 270 5.14 -5.38 29.12
N ASN A 271 4.85 -4.54 28.14
CA ASN A 271 5.03 -3.09 28.18
C ASN A 271 3.73 -2.38 27.76
N GLU A 272 3.81 -1.14 27.28
CA GLU A 272 2.63 -0.35 26.93
C GLU A 272 1.87 -0.94 25.73
N ASP A 273 2.58 -1.39 24.69
CA ASP A 273 1.97 -1.88 23.42
C ASP A 273 2.06 -3.39 23.19
N VAL A 274 2.90 -4.11 23.94
CA VAL A 274 3.24 -5.52 23.67
C VAL A 274 2.95 -6.40 24.88
N ARG A 275 2.38 -7.58 24.61
CA ARG A 275 2.25 -8.67 25.60
C ARG A 275 2.74 -9.97 24.99
N ILE A 276 3.58 -10.68 25.73
CA ILE A 276 4.12 -11.97 25.31
C ILE A 276 3.68 -13.04 26.29
N TYR A 277 3.08 -14.10 25.75
CA TYR A 277 2.62 -15.24 26.52
C TYR A 277 3.42 -16.49 26.14
N ARG A 278 3.80 -17.29 27.14
CA ARG A 278 4.32 -18.65 26.95
C ARG A 278 3.18 -19.65 27.04
N LYS A 279 3.12 -20.58 26.09
CA LYS A 279 2.23 -21.74 26.15
C LYS A 279 2.80 -22.77 27.14
N LYS A 280 1.95 -23.31 28.02
CA LYS A 280 2.32 -24.35 28.99
C LYS A 280 2.40 -25.73 28.37
#